data_AF-W4GL90-F1
#
_entry.id   AF-W4GL90-F1
#
_cell.length_a   1.000
_cell.length_b   1.000
_cell.length_c   1.000
_cell.angle_alpha   90.00
_cell.angle_beta   90.00
_cell.angle_gamma   90.00
#
_symmetry.space_group_name_H-M   'P 1'
#
loop_
_entity.id
_entity.type
_entity.pdbx_description
1 polymer ?
#
loop_
_entity_poly.entity_id
_entity_poly.type
_entity_poly.pdbx_seq_one_letter_code
_entity_poly.pdbx_strand_id
1 'polypeptide(L)'
;MQRATIQTLAKAVKAQAPAQVRLLSYTERQARLGRPVSPHVEIYAFPITALSSITNRVTGTALSGGFAAVGALSVIGADVPSLIYSAQEIIPFFAPVSKFVVAFPITYHFLCGARQSIWDNNPDLLSPPQAAPTSYALFGGAAVLSLGAAAITIKRE
;
A
#
# COMPACT_ATOMS: atom_id res chain seq x y z
N MET A 1 5.89 43.36 -45.62
CA MET A 1 5.18 42.30 -44.86
C MET A 1 5.94 40.97 -44.79
N GLN A 2 6.49 40.41 -45.88
CA GLN A 2 7.18 39.10 -45.87
C GLN A 2 8.36 38.95 -44.88
N ARG A 3 9.19 39.98 -44.67
CA ARG A 3 10.35 39.91 -43.76
C ARG A 3 9.96 39.68 -42.30
N ALA A 4 8.86 40.29 -41.84
CA ALA A 4 8.35 40.11 -40.48
C ALA A 4 7.84 38.68 -40.26
N THR A 5 7.18 38.11 -41.27
CA THR A 5 6.72 36.71 -41.24
C THR A 5 7.90 35.74 -41.16
N ILE A 6 8.95 35.95 -41.95
CA ILE A 6 10.15 35.10 -41.95
C ILE A 6 10.88 35.17 -40.60
N GLN A 7 10.99 36.35 -40.00
CA GLN A 7 11.62 36.51 -38.68
C GLN A 7 10.82 35.82 -37.57
N THR A 8 9.49 35.92 -37.61
CA THR A 8 8.61 35.23 -36.66
C THR A 8 8.71 33.72 -36.79
N LEU A 9 8.74 33.20 -38.03
CA LEU A 9 8.93 31.78 -38.30
C LEU A 9 10.31 31.29 -37.84
N ALA A 10 11.37 32.04 -38.12
CA ALA A 10 12.72 31.69 -37.67
C ALA A 10 12.83 31.65 -36.14
N LYS A 11 12.17 32.59 -35.45
CA LYS A 11 12.09 32.61 -33.98
C LYS A 11 11.31 31.42 -33.43
N ALA A 12 10.22 31.01 -34.08
CA ALA A 12 9.43 29.83 -33.72
C ALA A 12 10.22 28.53 -33.92
N VAL A 13 10.96 28.40 -35.03
CA VAL A 13 11.84 27.25 -35.30
C VAL A 13 12.98 27.17 -34.28
N LYS A 14 13.52 28.32 -33.85
CA LYS A 14 14.57 28.37 -32.83
C LYS A 14 14.04 28.10 -31.41
N ALA A 15 12.76 28.39 -31.16
CA ALA A 15 12.06 28.08 -29.91
C ALA A 15 11.61 26.61 -29.83
N GLN A 16 11.50 25.93 -30.98
CA GLN A 16 11.27 24.50 -31.04
C GLN A 16 12.50 23.80 -30.44
N ALA A 17 12.32 23.08 -29.33
CA ALA A 17 13.38 22.24 -28.77
C ALA A 17 13.97 21.32 -29.86
N PRO A 18 15.28 21.08 -29.89
CA PRO A 18 15.91 20.28 -30.95
C PRO A 18 15.20 18.92 -31.06
N ALA A 19 15.04 18.39 -32.27
CA ALA A 19 14.24 17.19 -32.54
C ALA A 19 14.58 16.00 -31.63
N GLN A 20 15.83 15.92 -31.14
CA GLN A 20 16.29 14.92 -30.17
C GLN A 20 15.58 15.03 -28.80
N VAL A 21 15.25 16.24 -28.34
CA VAL A 21 14.50 16.49 -27.09
C VAL A 21 13.02 16.09 -27.26
N ARG A 22 12.49 16.12 -28.48
CA ARG A 22 11.13 15.65 -28.79
C ARG A 22 10.99 14.12 -28.73
N LEU A 23 12.09 13.38 -28.88
CA LEU A 23 12.14 11.91 -28.75
C LEU A 23 12.26 11.44 -27.30
N LEU A 24 12.77 12.28 -26.40
CA LEU A 24 12.87 11.97 -24.98
C LEU A 24 11.48 12.02 -24.33
N SER A 25 11.21 11.10 -23.42
CA SER A 25 10.07 11.19 -22.51
C SER A 25 10.16 12.44 -21.64
N TYR A 26 9.03 12.89 -21.09
CA TYR A 26 9.01 14.03 -20.16
C TYR A 26 10.02 13.87 -19.01
N THR A 27 10.06 12.68 -18.42
CA THR A 27 10.94 12.34 -17.30
C THR A 27 12.41 12.47 -17.67
N GLU A 28 12.82 11.91 -18.82
CA GLU A 28 14.20 12.02 -19.30
C GLU A 28 14.60 13.48 -19.58
N ARG A 29 13.68 14.29 -20.12
CA ARG A 29 13.92 15.72 -20.30
C ARG A 29 14.14 16.42 -18.95
N GLN A 30 13.31 16.16 -17.95
CA GLN A 30 13.45 16.80 -16.63
C GLN A 30 14.74 16.36 -15.92
N ALA A 31 15.11 15.08 -16.01
CA ALA A 31 16.34 14.54 -15.45
C ALA A 31 17.58 15.21 -16.06
N ARG A 32 17.61 15.40 -17.39
CA ARG A 32 18.69 16.12 -18.09
C ARG A 32 18.81 17.59 -17.70
N LEU A 33 17.72 18.21 -17.25
CA LEU A 33 17.72 19.60 -16.76
C LEU A 33 18.18 19.71 -15.31
N GLY A 34 18.47 18.60 -14.61
CA GLY A 34 18.89 18.60 -13.21
C GLY A 34 17.84 19.17 -12.26
N ARG A 35 16.56 19.14 -12.64
CA ARG A 35 15.48 19.69 -11.82
C ARG A 35 15.17 18.74 -10.66
N PRO A 36 15.17 19.21 -9.40
CA PRO A 36 14.80 18.39 -8.27
C PRO A 36 13.29 18.07 -8.30
N VAL A 37 12.92 16.93 -7.74
CA VAL A 37 11.52 16.57 -7.48
C VAL A 37 11.08 17.29 -6.21
N SER A 38 9.90 17.92 -6.23
CA SER A 38 9.35 18.55 -5.02
C SER A 38 9.10 17.49 -3.93
N PRO A 39 9.29 17.84 -2.65
CA PRO A 39 8.95 16.93 -1.55
C PRO A 39 7.46 16.55 -1.63
N HIS A 40 7.14 15.32 -1.25
CA HIS A 40 5.79 14.78 -1.40
C HIS A 40 5.38 13.99 -0.16
N VAL A 41 5.84 12.75 0.02
CA VAL A 41 5.49 11.91 1.18
C VAL A 41 5.93 12.57 2.49
N GLU A 42 7.02 13.33 2.46
CA GLU A 42 7.61 13.98 3.63
C GLU A 42 6.79 15.17 4.15
N ILE A 43 5.98 15.80 3.29
CA ILE A 43 5.22 17.02 3.63
C ILE A 43 3.71 16.87 3.46
N TYR A 44 3.25 15.72 2.98
CA TYR A 44 1.83 15.48 2.73
C TYR A 44 1.06 15.24 4.04
N ALA A 45 -0.01 16.00 4.26
CA ALA A 45 -0.92 15.79 5.38
C ALA A 45 -1.86 14.61 5.08
N PHE A 46 -1.52 13.42 5.60
CA PHE A 46 -2.24 12.20 5.29
C PHE A 46 -3.69 12.19 5.83
N PRO A 47 -4.73 12.10 4.98
CA PRO A 47 -6.07 11.80 5.43
C PRO A 47 -6.16 10.33 5.87
N ILE A 48 -7.14 10.01 6.74
CA ILE A 48 -7.35 8.63 7.22
C ILE A 48 -7.55 7.63 6.08
N THR A 49 -8.15 8.04 4.97
CA THR A 49 -8.36 7.21 3.77
C THR A 49 -7.02 6.82 3.13
N ALA A 50 -6.03 7.72 3.10
CA ALA A 50 -4.70 7.42 2.59
C ALA A 50 -3.96 6.45 3.52
N LEU A 51 -4.03 6.66 4.84
CA LEU A 51 -3.48 5.73 5.84
C LEU A 51 -4.12 4.34 5.72
N SER A 52 -5.44 4.28 5.49
CA SER A 52 -6.16 3.03 5.26
C SER A 52 -5.66 2.31 4.00
N SER A 53 -5.44 3.06 2.91
CA SER A 53 -4.88 2.51 1.66
C SER A 53 -3.47 1.96 1.86
N ILE A 54 -2.60 2.68 2.57
CA ILE A 54 -1.24 2.21 2.91
C ILE A 54 -1.33 0.94 3.76
N THR A 55 -2.18 0.93 4.78
CA THR A 55 -2.35 -0.23 5.66
C THR A 55 -2.80 -1.45 4.87
N ASN A 56 -3.73 -1.30 3.92
CA ASN A 56 -4.16 -2.42 3.08
C ASN A 56 -3.01 -3.02 2.23
N ARG A 57 -2.11 -2.17 1.72
CA ARG A 57 -0.93 -2.64 0.98
C ARG A 57 0.03 -3.37 1.91
N VAL A 58 0.33 -2.80 3.07
CA VAL A 58 1.22 -3.41 4.06
C VAL A 58 0.68 -4.74 4.54
N THR A 59 -0.61 -4.84 4.87
CA THR A 59 -1.22 -6.11 5.29
C THR A 59 -1.20 -7.14 4.16
N GLY A 60 -1.49 -6.73 2.92
CA GLY A 60 -1.39 -7.62 1.76
C GLY A 60 0.02 -8.17 1.54
N THR A 61 1.04 -7.30 1.54
CA THR A 61 2.44 -7.71 1.41
C THR A 61 2.88 -8.61 2.57
N ALA A 62 2.48 -8.29 3.81
CA ALA A 62 2.79 -9.10 4.98
C ALA A 62 2.15 -10.50 4.90
N LEU A 63 0.91 -10.60 4.45
CA LEU A 63 0.22 -11.89 4.26
C LEU A 63 0.88 -12.73 3.17
N SER A 64 1.15 -12.14 2.00
CA SER A 64 1.83 -12.85 0.91
C SER A 64 3.23 -13.29 1.31
N GLY A 65 4.01 -12.40 1.95
CA GLY A 65 5.35 -12.70 2.44
C GLY A 65 5.35 -13.77 3.54
N GLY A 66 4.43 -13.69 4.50
CA GLY A 66 4.28 -14.66 5.57
C GLY A 66 3.90 -16.05 5.05
N PHE A 67 2.96 -16.13 4.12
CA PHE A 67 2.57 -17.38 3.48
C PHE A 67 3.72 -18.00 2.68
N ALA A 68 4.42 -17.19 1.87
CA ALA A 68 5.59 -17.62 1.11
C ALA A 68 6.73 -18.09 2.02
N ALA A 69 6.99 -17.39 3.13
CA ALA A 69 8.04 -17.76 4.09
C ALA A 69 7.75 -19.08 4.78
N VAL A 70 6.52 -19.27 5.30
CA VAL A 70 6.10 -20.54 5.92
C VAL A 70 6.13 -21.67 4.90
N GLY A 71 5.65 -21.43 3.66
CA GLY A 71 5.72 -22.40 2.57
C GLY A 71 7.15 -22.81 2.23
N ALA A 72 8.07 -21.84 2.14
CA ALA A 72 9.48 -22.09 1.86
C ALA A 72 10.15 -22.91 2.98
N LEU A 73 9.86 -22.59 4.25
CA LEU A 73 10.33 -23.36 5.40
C LEU A 73 9.86 -24.82 5.35
N SER A 74 8.58 -25.04 5.02
CA SER A 74 8.05 -26.40 4.87
C SER A 74 8.71 -27.17 3.72
N VAL A 75 9.00 -26.52 2.60
CA VAL A 75 9.68 -27.15 1.45
C VAL A 75 11.09 -27.62 1.78
N ILE A 76 11.82 -26.88 2.62
CA ILE A 76 13.17 -27.28 3.06
C ILE A 76 13.15 -28.25 4.27
N GLY A 77 11.97 -28.74 4.66
CA GLY A 77 11.81 -29.75 5.70
C GLY A 77 11.72 -29.22 7.14
N ALA A 78 11.49 -27.91 7.34
CA ALA A 78 11.30 -27.37 8.68
C ALA A 78 9.94 -27.76 9.28
N ASP A 79 9.94 -28.19 10.54
CA ASP A 79 8.72 -28.45 11.31
C ASP A 79 8.20 -27.14 11.96
N VAL A 80 7.43 -26.40 11.18
CA VAL A 80 6.83 -25.11 11.60
C VAL A 80 5.96 -25.26 12.86
N PRO A 81 5.08 -26.27 13.00
CA PRO A 81 4.38 -26.53 14.26
C PRO A 81 5.30 -26.63 15.48
N SER A 82 6.37 -27.43 15.41
CA SER A 82 7.31 -27.58 16.53
C SER A 82 8.04 -26.28 16.88
N LEU A 83 8.40 -25.47 15.87
CA LEU A 83 8.96 -24.13 16.10
C LEU A 83 7.98 -23.22 16.85
N ILE A 84 6.71 -23.24 16.48
CA ILE A 84 5.66 -22.45 17.14
C ILE A 84 5.47 -22.90 18.59
N TYR A 85 5.41 -24.21 18.86
CA TYR A 85 5.30 -24.72 20.24
C TYR A 85 6.52 -24.35 21.08
N SER A 86 7.73 -24.50 20.53
CA SER A 86 8.95 -24.09 21.22
C SER A 86 8.95 -22.60 21.56
N ALA A 87 8.48 -21.75 20.64
CA ALA A 87 8.34 -20.33 20.89
C ALA A 87 7.29 -20.01 21.98
N GLN A 88 6.19 -20.79 22.04
CA GLN A 88 5.19 -20.65 23.09
C GLN A 88 5.73 -20.97 24.50
N GLU A 89 6.68 -21.91 24.60
CA GLU A 89 7.30 -22.28 25.87
C GLU A 89 8.33 -21.25 26.36
N ILE A 90 9.10 -20.68 25.43
CA ILE A 90 10.28 -19.86 25.77
C ILE A 90 9.94 -18.36 25.82
N ILE A 91 8.97 -17.90 25.01
CA ILE A 91 8.68 -16.47 24.84
C ILE A 91 7.39 -16.11 25.57
N PRO A 92 7.45 -15.29 26.64
CA PRO A 92 6.26 -14.82 27.34
C PRO A 92 5.29 -14.10 26.40
N PHE A 93 3.99 -14.33 26.59
CA PHE A 93 2.92 -13.74 25.77
C PHE A 93 2.97 -14.05 24.27
N PHE A 94 3.82 -14.98 23.83
CA PHE A 94 3.95 -15.29 22.40
C PHE A 94 2.62 -15.71 21.77
N ALA A 95 1.86 -16.59 22.43
CA ALA A 95 0.59 -17.08 21.89
C ALA A 95 -0.43 -15.95 21.62
N PRO A 96 -0.83 -15.08 22.57
CA PRO A 96 -1.80 -14.02 22.30
C PRO A 96 -1.26 -12.98 21.31
N VAL A 97 0.02 -12.61 21.38
CA VAL A 97 0.61 -11.60 20.50
C VAL A 97 0.71 -12.11 19.06
N SER A 98 1.25 -13.32 18.85
CA SER A 98 1.36 -13.92 17.50
C SER A 98 0.00 -14.11 16.85
N LYS A 99 -1.02 -14.55 17.62
CA LYS A 99 -2.39 -14.64 17.12
C LYS A 99 -2.92 -13.29 16.65
N PHE A 100 -2.73 -12.22 17.41
CA PHE A 100 -3.16 -10.88 17.00
C PHE A 100 -2.42 -10.39 15.75
N VAL A 101 -1.09 -10.57 15.72
CA VAL A 101 -0.23 -10.17 14.59
C VAL A 101 -0.62 -10.88 13.30
N VAL A 102 -1.10 -12.12 13.37
CA VAL A 102 -1.63 -12.85 12.21
C VAL A 102 -3.08 -12.46 11.91
N ALA A 103 -3.93 -12.36 12.93
CA ALA A 103 -5.36 -12.09 12.75
C ALA A 103 -5.62 -10.67 12.22
N PHE A 104 -4.89 -9.65 12.65
CA PHE A 104 -5.08 -8.26 12.22
C PHE A 104 -4.91 -8.04 10.70
N PRO A 105 -3.79 -8.43 10.07
CA PRO A 105 -3.64 -8.24 8.64
C PRO A 105 -4.68 -9.02 7.84
N ILE A 106 -5.08 -10.23 8.28
CA ILE A 106 -6.13 -11.03 7.63
C ILE A 106 -7.46 -10.27 7.66
N THR A 107 -7.94 -9.87 8.83
CA THR A 107 -9.24 -9.21 8.98
C THR A 107 -9.25 -7.86 8.28
N TYR A 108 -8.20 -7.06 8.46
CA TYR A 108 -8.10 -5.73 7.87
C TYR A 108 -8.07 -5.79 6.34
N HIS A 109 -7.22 -6.66 5.76
CA HIS A 109 -7.08 -6.78 4.31
C HIS A 109 -8.38 -7.29 3.67
N PHE A 110 -9.04 -8.27 4.32
CA PHE A 110 -10.31 -8.79 3.85
C PHE A 110 -11.43 -7.74 3.85
N LEU A 111 -11.61 -7.03 4.98
CA LEU A 111 -12.63 -5.99 5.09
C LEU A 111 -12.35 -4.82 4.13
N CYS A 112 -11.07 -4.45 3.95
CA CYS A 112 -10.69 -3.43 2.99
C CYS A 112 -10.96 -3.87 1.54
N GLY A 113 -10.74 -5.15 1.22
CA GLY A 113 -11.11 -5.74 -0.07
C GLY A 113 -12.61 -5.64 -0.33
N ALA A 114 -13.45 -6.00 0.66
CA ALA A 114 -14.89 -5.85 0.57
C ALA A 114 -15.32 -4.38 0.36
N ARG A 115 -14.73 -3.44 1.10
CA ARG A 115 -14.96 -2.00 0.89
C ARG A 115 -14.58 -1.57 -0.52
N GLN A 116 -13.44 -2.03 -1.02
CA GLN A 116 -12.99 -1.68 -2.37
C GLN A 116 -13.95 -2.21 -3.43
N SER A 117 -14.42 -3.45 -3.31
CA SER A 117 -15.46 -3.99 -4.20
C SER A 117 -16.75 -3.16 -4.16
N ILE A 118 -17.16 -2.65 -2.99
CA ILE A 118 -18.32 -1.75 -2.88
C ILE A 118 -18.06 -0.42 -3.62
N TRP A 119 -16.89 0.17 -3.42
CA TRP A 119 -16.47 1.42 -4.08
C TRP A 119 -16.35 1.29 -5.59
N ASP A 120 -15.87 0.15 -6.09
CA ASP A 120 -15.78 -0.11 -7.54
C ASP A 120 -17.17 -0.13 -8.20
N ASN A 121 -18.20 -0.57 -7.46
CA ASN A 121 -19.59 -0.55 -7.91
C ASN A 121 -20.32 0.76 -7.61
N ASN A 122 -19.80 1.59 -6.71
CA ASN A 122 -20.43 2.83 -6.24
C ASN A 122 -19.37 3.93 -6.04
N PRO A 123 -18.86 4.52 -7.13
CA PRO A 123 -17.71 5.42 -7.07
C PRO A 123 -17.97 6.70 -6.27
N ASP A 124 -19.22 7.10 -6.11
CA ASP A 124 -19.58 8.28 -5.31
C ASP A 124 -19.11 8.15 -3.86
N LEU A 125 -19.05 6.92 -3.32
CA LEU A 125 -18.63 6.62 -1.95
C LEU A 125 -17.14 6.89 -1.68
N LEU A 126 -16.33 7.17 -2.71
CA LEU A 126 -14.94 7.59 -2.54
C LEU A 126 -14.81 9.05 -2.08
N SER A 127 -15.89 9.84 -2.13
CA SER A 127 -15.79 11.25 -1.72
C SER A 127 -15.39 11.34 -0.23
N PRO A 128 -14.59 12.36 0.16
CA PRO A 128 -14.03 12.43 1.53
C PRO A 128 -15.07 12.27 2.66
N PRO A 129 -16.28 12.87 2.58
CA PRO A 129 -17.32 12.67 3.59
C PRO A 129 -17.77 11.21 3.79
N GLN A 130 -17.73 10.38 2.74
CA GLN A 130 -18.14 8.96 2.82
C GLN A 130 -16.94 8.03 3.03
N ALA A 131 -15.78 8.36 2.47
CA ALA A 131 -14.59 7.53 2.57
C ALA A 131 -13.90 7.59 3.94
N ALA A 132 -13.99 8.70 4.66
CA ALA A 132 -13.34 8.83 5.97
C ALA A 132 -14.00 7.95 7.06
N PRO A 133 -15.34 7.97 7.25
CA PRO A 133 -16.01 7.12 8.26
C PRO A 133 -15.79 5.63 8.01
N THR A 134 -15.88 5.19 6.76
CA THR A 134 -15.63 3.79 6.38
C THR A 134 -14.19 3.38 6.67
N SER A 135 -13.22 4.29 6.53
CA SER A 135 -11.82 4.02 6.88
C SER A 135 -11.62 3.83 8.39
N TYR A 136 -12.26 4.65 9.24
CA TYR A 136 -12.25 4.44 10.69
C TYR A 136 -12.93 3.12 11.08
N ALA A 137 -14.07 2.82 10.45
CA ALA A 137 -14.79 1.57 10.69
C ALA A 137 -13.95 0.33 10.35
N LEU A 138 -13.12 0.38 9.29
CA LEU A 138 -12.18 -0.70 8.98
C LEU A 138 -11.15 -0.92 10.09
N PHE A 139 -10.51 0.14 10.58
CA PHE A 139 -9.52 0.02 11.66
C PHE A 139 -10.15 -0.52 12.93
N GLY A 140 -11.29 0.04 13.35
CA GLY A 140 -12.01 -0.39 14.54
C GLY A 140 -12.52 -1.83 14.42
N GLY A 141 -13.19 -2.16 13.31
CA GLY A 141 -13.73 -3.49 13.05
C GLY A 141 -12.64 -4.55 12.99
N ALA A 142 -11.53 -4.28 12.29
CA ALA A 142 -10.39 -5.20 12.25
C ALA A 142 -9.77 -5.40 13.64
N ALA A 143 -9.56 -4.32 14.41
CA ALA A 143 -9.01 -4.43 15.76
C ALA A 143 -9.89 -5.29 16.67
N VAL A 144 -11.21 -5.07 16.67
CA VAL A 144 -12.16 -5.85 17.48
C VAL A 144 -12.16 -7.33 17.08
N LEU A 145 -12.27 -7.62 15.77
CA LEU A 145 -12.28 -9.00 15.28
C LEU A 145 -10.99 -9.73 15.60
N SER A 146 -9.84 -9.06 15.45
CA SER A 146 -8.54 -9.66 15.69
C SER A 146 -8.22 -9.86 17.17
N LEU A 147 -8.66 -8.95 18.04
CA LEU A 147 -8.59 -9.15 19.49
C LEU A 147 -9.49 -10.31 19.93
N GLY A 148 -10.70 -10.40 19.40
CA GLY A 148 -11.60 -11.53 19.64
C GLY A 148 -10.98 -12.86 19.20
N ALA A 149 -10.42 -12.91 17.99
CA ALA A 149 -9.72 -14.09 17.49
C ALA A 149 -8.49 -14.45 18.34
N ALA A 150 -7.71 -13.46 18.79
CA ALA A 150 -6.53 -13.69 19.62
C ALA A 150 -6.87 -14.19 21.04
N ALA A 151 -8.01 -13.76 21.59
CA ALA A 151 -8.48 -14.17 22.91
C ALA A 151 -9.02 -15.62 22.94
N ILE A 152 -9.44 -16.16 21.80
CA ILE A 152 -9.95 -17.53 21.70
C ILE A 152 -8.78 -18.51 21.60
N THR A 153 -8.75 -19.47 22.52
CA THR A 153 -7.86 -20.63 22.45
C THR A 153 -8.70 -21.89 22.49
N ILE A 154 -8.69 -22.64 21.39
CA ILE A 154 -9.33 -23.96 21.34
C ILE A 154 -8.49 -24.88 22.24
N LYS A 155 -9.12 -25.51 23.23
CA LYS A 155 -8.45 -26.51 24.05
C LYS A 155 -8.08 -27.69 23.15
N ARG A 156 -6.82 -28.11 23.19
CA ARG A 156 -6.41 -29.38 22.59
C ARG A 156 -6.88 -30.48 23.54
N GLU A 157 -7.76 -31.33 23.03
CA GLU A 157 -8.10 -32.62 23.64
C GLU A 157 -6.98 -33.63 23.39
#